data_AF-A0A383D6F0-F1
#
_entry.id   AF-A0A383D6F0-F1
#
_cell.length_a   1.000
_cell.length_b   1.000
_cell.length_c   1.000
_cell.angle_alpha   90.00
_cell.angle_beta   90.00
_cell.angle_gamma   90.00
#
_symmetry.space_group_name_H-M   'P 1'
#
loop_
_entity.id
_entity.type
_entity.pdbx_description
1 polymer ?
#
loop_
_entity_poly.entity_id
_entity_poly.type
_entity_poly.pdbx_seq_one_letter_code
_entity_poly.pdbx_strand_id
1 'polypeptide(L)'
;RKTDNSYDLGHSHLKIGIFLAHGIPALASPIPSYVEVIEKSKGGKICKSSSEWVSALDEINENPESLTEFSQLAKKGMEAYSTENVVQQYVKLFQKLLDSK
;
A
#
# COMPACT_ATOMS: atom_id res chain seq x y z
N ARG A 1 0.20 -7.35 -20.02
CA ARG A 1 1.66 -7.07 -19.89
C ARG A 1 2.16 -7.84 -18.68
N LYS A 2 3.22 -8.64 -18.80
CA LYS A 2 3.82 -9.30 -17.62
C LYS A 2 4.53 -8.25 -16.77
N THR A 3 4.30 -8.25 -15.45
CA THR A 3 4.84 -7.29 -14.47
C THR A 3 5.91 -7.93 -13.58
N ASP A 4 6.59 -8.96 -14.08
CA ASP A 4 7.53 -9.82 -13.36
C ASP A 4 9.00 -9.56 -13.75
N ASN A 5 9.30 -8.42 -14.38
CA ASN A 5 10.66 -8.04 -14.72
C ASN A 5 11.30 -7.18 -13.62
N SER A 6 12.63 -7.08 -13.63
CA SER A 6 13.41 -6.31 -12.64
C SER A 6 13.00 -4.83 -12.54
N TYR A 7 12.52 -4.24 -13.63
CA TYR A 7 12.04 -2.85 -13.66
C TYR A 7 10.72 -2.70 -12.88
N ASP A 8 9.74 -3.57 -13.13
CA ASP A 8 8.45 -3.55 -12.44
C ASP A 8 8.57 -3.97 -10.96
N LEU A 9 9.56 -4.79 -10.61
CA LEU A 9 9.91 -5.12 -9.22
C LEU A 9 10.60 -3.97 -8.48
N GLY A 10 11.25 -3.06 -9.20
CA GLY A 10 11.88 -1.87 -8.63
C GLY A 10 10.91 -0.71 -8.35
N HIS A 11 9.64 -0.83 -8.74
CA HIS A 11 8.66 0.22 -8.53
C HIS A 11 8.22 0.31 -7.07
N SER A 12 8.36 1.49 -6.50
CA SER A 12 7.80 1.80 -5.19
C SER A 12 6.27 1.86 -5.22
N HIS A 13 5.68 1.77 -4.04
CA HIS A 13 4.24 1.90 -3.85
C HIS A 13 3.74 3.36 -3.99
N LEU A 14 4.57 4.32 -4.39
CA LEU A 14 4.27 5.76 -4.33
C LEU A 14 2.95 6.13 -5.01
N LYS A 15 2.65 5.54 -6.17
CA LYS A 15 1.44 5.83 -6.95
C LYS A 15 0.15 5.65 -6.16
N ILE A 16 0.05 4.60 -5.33
CA ILE A 16 -1.13 4.37 -4.49
C ILE A 16 -0.91 4.87 -3.05
N GLY A 17 0.34 4.85 -2.57
CA GLY A 17 0.69 5.24 -1.22
C GLY A 17 0.34 6.68 -0.89
N ILE A 18 0.47 7.62 -1.84
CA ILE A 18 0.10 9.02 -1.58
C ILE A 18 -1.40 9.18 -1.35
N PHE A 19 -2.24 8.42 -2.07
CA PHE A 19 -3.69 8.43 -1.88
C PHE A 19 -4.07 7.76 -0.56
N LEU A 20 -3.48 6.60 -0.27
CA LEU A 20 -3.69 5.91 1.00
C LEU A 20 -3.33 6.79 2.20
N ALA A 21 -2.26 7.58 2.10
CA ALA A 21 -1.84 8.50 3.16
C ALA A 21 -2.86 9.62 3.42
N HIS A 22 -3.64 9.98 2.41
CA HIS A 22 -4.75 10.93 2.52
C HIS A 22 -6.09 10.24 2.87
N GLY A 23 -6.07 8.94 3.18
CA GLY A 23 -7.28 8.18 3.48
C GLY A 23 -8.13 7.89 2.24
N ILE A 24 -7.55 7.87 1.04
CA ILE A 24 -8.25 7.50 -0.18
C ILE A 24 -7.94 6.01 -0.44
N PRO A 25 -8.93 5.12 -0.34
CA PRO A 25 -8.73 3.70 -0.57
C PRO A 25 -8.30 3.39 -2.00
N ALA A 26 -7.57 2.28 -2.19
CA ALA A 26 -7.08 1.88 -3.50
C ALA A 26 -7.56 0.47 -3.89
N LEU A 27 -8.18 0.37 -5.07
CA LEU A 27 -8.23 -0.88 -5.83
C LEU A 27 -7.00 -0.92 -6.74
N ALA A 28 -6.23 -2.02 -6.70
CA ALA A 28 -4.95 -2.07 -7.40
C ALA A 28 -4.65 -3.44 -8.01
N SER A 29 -3.87 -3.44 -9.10
CA SER A 29 -3.33 -4.66 -9.70
C SER A 29 -2.30 -5.33 -8.76
N PRO A 30 -2.00 -6.63 -8.92
CA PRO A 30 -1.09 -7.39 -8.05
C PRO A 30 0.39 -7.09 -8.33
N ILE A 31 0.77 -5.81 -8.33
CA ILE A 31 2.17 -5.39 -8.37
C ILE A 31 2.75 -5.60 -6.96
N PRO A 32 3.94 -6.21 -6.80
CA PRO A 32 4.44 -6.59 -5.47
C PRO A 32 4.46 -5.47 -4.43
N SER A 33 4.87 -4.26 -4.81
CA SER A 33 4.86 -3.11 -3.90
C SER A 33 3.45 -2.67 -3.51
N TYR A 34 2.45 -2.90 -4.36
CA TYR A 34 1.05 -2.61 -4.05
C TYR A 34 0.44 -3.66 -3.13
N VAL A 35 0.76 -4.93 -3.38
CA VAL A 35 0.38 -6.04 -2.50
C VAL A 35 0.89 -5.77 -1.09
N GLU A 36 2.18 -5.44 -0.96
CA GLU A 36 2.79 -5.16 0.35
C GLU A 36 2.09 -4.01 1.10
N VAL A 37 1.90 -2.85 0.44
CA VAL A 37 1.32 -1.68 1.10
C VAL A 37 -0.16 -1.88 1.43
N ILE A 38 -0.93 -2.57 0.57
CA ILE A 38 -2.35 -2.86 0.84
C ILE A 38 -2.49 -3.93 1.92
N GLU A 39 -1.62 -4.94 1.97
CA GLU A 39 -1.61 -5.93 3.05
C GLU A 39 -1.30 -5.31 4.40
N LYS A 40 -0.39 -4.33 4.46
CA LYS A 40 -0.03 -3.62 5.69
C LYS A 40 -1.10 -2.61 6.10
N SER A 41 -1.60 -1.83 5.16
CA SER A 41 -2.55 -0.75 5.47
C SER A 41 -3.99 -1.22 5.62
N LYS A 42 -4.37 -2.31 4.95
CA LYS A 42 -5.77 -2.75 4.79
C LYS A 42 -6.68 -1.67 4.18
N GLY A 43 -6.10 -0.63 3.59
CA GLY A 43 -6.82 0.51 3.02
C GLY A 43 -7.30 0.30 1.59
N GLY A 44 -7.55 -0.95 1.17
CA GLY A 44 -7.81 -1.24 -0.23
C GLY A 44 -7.85 -2.73 -0.55
N LYS A 45 -7.90 -3.05 -1.84
CA LYS A 45 -8.00 -4.44 -2.34
C LYS A 45 -7.10 -4.64 -3.55
N ILE A 46 -6.46 -5.81 -3.61
CA ILE A 46 -5.72 -6.26 -4.78
C ILE A 46 -6.65 -7.07 -5.68
N CYS A 47 -6.74 -6.69 -6.95
CA CYS A 47 -7.57 -7.34 -7.96
C CYS A 47 -6.68 -7.96 -9.04
N LYS A 48 -6.66 -9.29 -9.12
CA LYS A 48 -5.80 -10.08 -10.03
C LYS A 48 -6.41 -10.33 -11.40
N SER A 49 -7.73 -10.16 -11.52
CA SER A 49 -8.52 -10.46 -12.71
C SER A 49 -9.59 -9.39 -12.93
N SER A 50 -10.08 -9.23 -14.15
CA SER A 50 -11.17 -8.28 -14.46
C SER A 50 -12.44 -8.58 -13.65
N SER A 51 -12.73 -9.86 -13.38
CA SER A 51 -13.84 -10.24 -12.52
C SER A 51 -13.67 -9.73 -11.08
N GLU A 52 -12.46 -9.80 -10.52
CA GLU A 52 -12.19 -9.26 -9.18
C GLU A 52 -12.29 -7.73 -9.13
N TRP A 53 -11.97 -7.04 -10.23
CA TRP A 53 -12.20 -5.59 -10.33
C TRP A 53 -13.69 -5.27 -10.31
N VAL A 54 -14.49 -5.98 -11.10
CA VAL A 54 -15.95 -5.81 -11.16
C VAL A 54 -16.56 -6.09 -9.78
N SER A 55 -16.26 -7.25 -9.18
CA SER A 55 -16.79 -7.60 -7.86
C SER A 55 -16.40 -6.59 -6.78
N ALA A 56 -15.18 -6.06 -6.81
CA ALA A 56 -14.76 -5.04 -5.85
C ALA A 56 -15.53 -3.71 -6.02
N LEU A 57 -15.82 -3.32 -7.27
CA LEU A 57 -16.63 -2.14 -7.54
C LEU A 57 -18.09 -2.36 -7.15
N ASP A 58 -18.64 -3.54 -7.41
CA ASP A 58 -20.00 -3.92 -7.01
C ASP A 58 -20.14 -3.91 -5.48
N GLU A 59 -19.20 -4.51 -4.74
CA GLU A 59 -19.14 -4.48 -3.27
C GLU A 59 -19.18 -3.04 -2.73
N ILE A 60 -18.39 -2.13 -3.33
CA ILE A 60 -18.35 -0.71 -2.94
C ILE A 60 -19.67 -0.01 -3.28
N ASN A 61 -20.29 -0.34 -4.41
CA ASN A 61 -21.55 0.27 -4.85
C ASN A 61 -22.73 -0.20 -3.99
N GLU A 62 -22.74 -1.47 -3.57
CA GLU A 62 -23.75 -2.06 -2.70
C GLU A 62 -23.59 -1.62 -1.23
N ASN A 63 -22.35 -1.41 -0.78
CA ASN A 63 -22.01 -0.98 0.58
C ASN A 63 -21.00 0.18 0.53
N PRO A 64 -21.46 1.42 0.24
CA PRO A 64 -20.59 2.58 0.19
C PRO A 64 -20.00 2.96 1.54
N GLU A 65 -20.64 2.60 2.66
CA GLU A 65 -20.15 2.87 4.00
C GLU A 65 -18.84 2.13 4.32
N SER A 66 -18.58 0.99 3.68
CA SER A 66 -17.29 0.27 3.75
C SER A 66 -16.08 1.13 3.36
N LEU A 67 -16.28 2.15 2.51
CA LEU A 67 -15.22 3.09 2.13
C LEU A 67 -14.72 3.92 3.31
N THR A 68 -15.57 4.14 4.32
CA THR A 68 -15.19 4.87 5.54
C THR A 68 -14.17 4.07 6.33
N GLU A 69 -14.42 2.77 6.50
CA GLU A 69 -13.49 1.86 7.17
C GLU A 69 -12.17 1.78 6.38
N PHE A 70 -12.25 1.60 5.06
CA PHE A 70 -11.05 1.55 4.22
C PHE A 70 -10.25 2.86 4.30
N SER A 71 -10.92 4.01 4.36
CA SER A 71 -10.28 5.32 4.46
C SER A 71 -9.51 5.47 5.77
N GLN A 72 -10.11 5.05 6.89
CA GLN A 72 -9.47 5.07 8.20
C GLN A 72 -8.28 4.10 8.27
N LEU A 73 -8.45 2.88 7.74
CA LEU A 73 -7.41 1.88 7.66
C LEU A 73 -6.25 2.34 6.78
N ALA A 74 -6.54 2.91 5.61
CA ALA A 74 -5.55 3.47 4.69
C ALA A 74 -4.66 4.50 5.40
N LYS A 75 -5.27 5.50 6.04
CA LYS A 75 -4.53 6.56 6.73
C LYS A 75 -3.67 6.00 7.86
N LYS A 76 -4.27 5.16 8.72
CA LYS A 76 -3.57 4.53 9.85
C LYS A 76 -2.40 3.66 9.38
N GLY A 77 -2.62 2.85 8.35
CA GLY A 77 -1.58 1.99 7.78
C GLY A 77 -0.40 2.75 7.21
N MET A 78 -0.67 3.92 6.62
CA MET A 78 0.37 4.76 6.05
C MET A 78 1.21 5.51 7.08
N GLU A 79 0.83 5.53 8.36
CA GLU A 79 1.66 6.09 9.45
C GLU A 79 3.03 5.41 9.52
N ALA A 80 3.13 4.12 9.20
CA ALA A 80 4.40 3.38 9.16
C ALA A 80 5.41 3.94 8.12
N TYR A 81 4.90 4.68 7.12
CA TYR A 81 5.68 5.31 6.06
C TYR A 81 5.86 6.82 6.27
N SER A 82 5.43 7.36 7.43
CA SER A 82 5.70 8.76 7.80
C SER A 82 7.19 9.05 7.85
N THR A 83 7.56 10.29 7.57
CA THR A 83 8.95 10.74 7.64
C THR A 83 9.55 10.44 9.01
N GLU A 84 8.79 10.68 10.08
CA GLU A 84 9.18 10.44 11.46
C GLU A 84 9.54 8.96 11.68
N ASN A 85 8.67 8.03 11.27
CA ASN A 85 8.92 6.60 11.44
C ASN A 85 10.05 6.07 10.54
N VAL A 86 10.13 6.57 9.31
CA VAL A 86 11.17 6.17 8.36
C VAL A 86 12.54 6.64 8.84
N VAL A 87 12.68 7.87 9.33
CA VAL A 87 13.95 8.39 9.89
C VAL A 87 14.47 7.51 11.01
N GLN A 88 13.62 7.05 11.93
CA GLN A 88 14.05 6.15 13.01
C GLN A 88 14.61 4.82 12.49
N GLN A 89 14.06 4.28 11.40
CA GLN A 89 14.58 3.06 10.78
C GLN A 89 15.98 3.28 10.20
N TYR A 90 16.21 4.43 9.55
CA TYR A 90 17.53 4.79 9.03
C TYR A 90 18.55 5.01 10.14
N VAL A 91 18.19 5.73 11.21
CA VAL A 91 19.08 5.94 12.38
C VAL A 91 19.50 4.58 12.96
N LYS A 92 18.54 3.68 13.19
CA LYS A 92 18.82 2.33 13.72
C LYS A 92 19.72 1.52 12.80
N LEU A 93 19.50 1.59 11.48
CA LEU A 93 20.33 0.91 10.49
C LEU A 93 21.77 1.44 10.52
N PHE A 94 21.96 2.76 10.51
CA PHE A 94 23.29 3.37 10.54
C PHE A 94 24.02 3.07 11.84
N GLN A 95 23.35 3.11 12.98
CA GLN A 95 23.95 2.72 14.26
C GLN A 95 24.46 1.27 14.22
N LYS A 96 23.63 0.34 13.73
CA LYS A 96 24.03 -1.07 13.58
C LYS A 96 25.26 -1.22 12.69
N LEU A 97 25.36 -0.47 11.60
CA LEU A 97 26.50 -0.53 10.69
C LEU A 97 27.78 0.06 11.29
N LEU A 98 27.65 1.06 12.17
CA LEU A 98 28.79 1.63 12.91
C LEU A 98 29.27 0.66 13.99
N ASP A 99 28.36 0.01 14.72
CA ASP A 99 28.67 -0.93 15.80
C ASP A 99 29.16 -2.30 15.29
N SER A 100 28.93 -2.61 14.01
CA SER A 100 29.40 -3.85 13.36
C SER A 100 30.81 -3.72 12.75
N LYS A 101 31.48 -2.58 12.95
CA LYS A 101 32.90 -2.37 12.63
C LYS A 101 33.76 -2.59 13.87
#